data_AF-A0A7K3MDD5-F1
#
_entry.id   AF-A0A7K3MDD5-F1
#
_cell.length_a   1.000
_cell.length_b   1.000
_cell.length_c   1.000
_cell.angle_alpha   90.00
_cell.angle_beta   90.00
_cell.angle_gamma   90.00
#
_symmetry.space_group_name_H-M   'P 1'
#
loop_
_entity.id
_entity.type
_entity.pdbx_description
1 polymer ?
#
loop_
_entity_poly.entity_id
_entity_poly.type
_entity_poly.pdbx_seq_one_letter_code
_entity_poly.pdbx_strand_id
1 'polypeptide(L)'
;MNQRSAPGTGPEGPAVAGVVGRHLGASEEPGASGDAPDRQSMGPTRKVRELTVAAVGLAGGLALLVLGGNIELRVNVGGIDPRWWPQVLGASAVVLAVALFAQTLTRPVRESGNEPASRAGAVRVVASLALVAGYVVAWQHVDFRICTVALLIALAVLYGARGIVALVIYPVAVTGLIYVLFDVGLRVPL
;
A
#
# COMPACT_ATOMS: atom_id res chain seq x y z
N MET A 1 42.37 -56.91 3.63
CA MET A 1 43.59 -56.25 3.12
C MET A 1 43.72 -54.90 3.82
N ASN A 2 44.52 -54.80 4.89
CA ASN A 2 45.92 -54.32 4.93
C ASN A 2 46.03 -52.79 4.70
N GLN A 3 46.66 -51.92 5.50
CA GLN A 3 47.46 -51.93 6.75
C GLN A 3 47.52 -50.45 7.26
N ARG A 4 47.42 -50.14 8.58
CA ARG A 4 48.51 -49.70 9.52
C ARG A 4 49.53 -48.70 8.94
N SER A 5 50.10 -47.67 9.60
CA SER A 5 50.00 -46.99 10.92
C SER A 5 51.07 -45.86 10.94
N ALA A 6 50.78 -44.70 11.60
CA ALA A 6 51.69 -43.82 12.39
C ALA A 6 52.90 -43.09 11.69
N PRO A 7 53.59 -42.09 12.30
CA PRO A 7 53.58 -41.64 13.72
C PRO A 7 53.51 -40.11 13.97
N GLY A 8 53.24 -39.75 15.23
CA GLY A 8 53.41 -38.40 15.76
C GLY A 8 54.78 -38.18 16.40
N THR A 9 55.16 -36.92 16.59
CA THR A 9 56.18 -36.45 17.54
C THR A 9 55.80 -35.04 18.02
N GLY A 10 56.01 -34.83 19.31
CA GLY A 10 55.48 -33.72 20.09
C GLY A 10 56.34 -32.44 20.12
N PRO A 11 56.23 -31.66 21.22
CA PRO A 11 56.36 -30.19 21.27
C PRO A 11 57.71 -29.70 21.81
N GLU A 12 58.19 -28.49 21.45
CA GLU A 12 59.08 -27.56 22.22
C GLU A 12 59.07 -26.18 21.52
N GLY A 13 58.60 -25.06 22.11
CA GLY A 13 59.35 -24.16 23.02
C GLY A 13 59.33 -22.70 22.48
N PRO A 14 59.88 -21.67 23.16
CA PRO A 14 59.22 -20.91 24.24
C PRO A 14 59.33 -19.36 24.14
N ALA A 15 58.52 -18.61 24.91
CA ALA A 15 58.80 -17.28 25.54
C ALA A 15 57.54 -16.86 26.36
N VAL A 16 57.46 -16.95 27.71
CA VAL A 16 58.18 -16.21 28.79
C VAL A 16 58.02 -14.69 28.65
N ALA A 17 57.62 -13.85 29.62
CA ALA A 17 57.00 -13.91 30.94
C ALA A 17 56.78 -12.45 31.40
N GLY A 18 55.88 -12.21 32.37
CA GLY A 18 55.80 -10.97 33.16
C GLY A 18 54.36 -10.65 33.58
N VAL A 19 53.79 -11.10 34.72
CA VAL A 19 54.08 -10.76 36.15
C VAL A 19 53.88 -9.26 36.40
N VAL A 20 53.10 -8.72 37.36
CA VAL A 20 52.20 -9.18 38.45
C VAL A 20 51.56 -7.89 39.04
N GLY A 21 50.37 -7.99 39.64
CA GLY A 21 49.99 -7.23 40.86
C GLY A 21 49.30 -5.87 40.66
N ARG A 22 47.98 -5.69 40.87
CA ARG A 22 47.17 -5.77 42.12
C ARG A 22 47.24 -4.50 42.99
N HIS A 23 46.08 -3.85 43.16
CA HIS A 23 45.49 -3.23 44.37
C HIS A 23 44.78 -1.90 44.04
N LEU A 24 43.45 -1.86 44.06
CA LEU A 24 42.55 -1.43 45.17
C LEU A 24 42.05 0.02 45.00
N GLY A 25 40.76 0.14 44.69
CA GLY A 25 39.80 0.95 45.45
C GLY A 25 39.90 2.47 45.38
N ALA A 26 39.00 3.08 44.61
CA ALA A 26 38.39 4.36 44.96
C ALA A 26 36.92 4.35 44.52
N SER A 27 36.07 4.77 45.44
CA SER A 27 34.61 4.75 45.46
C SER A 27 33.98 5.82 44.56
N GLU A 28 32.65 5.72 44.38
CA GLU A 28 31.70 6.78 43.95
C GLU A 28 31.70 7.05 42.41
N GLU A 29 30.61 6.89 41.64
CA GLU A 29 29.18 7.02 41.94
C GLU A 29 28.30 6.02 41.16
N PRO A 30 27.17 5.57 41.73
CA PRO A 30 26.07 5.03 40.94
C PRO A 30 25.42 6.20 40.21
N GLY A 31 25.91 6.48 39.00
CA GLY A 31 25.24 7.34 38.04
C GLY A 31 23.88 6.76 37.71
N ALA A 32 22.90 7.08 38.55
CA ALA A 32 21.49 7.08 38.23
C ALA A 32 21.26 8.14 37.14
N SER A 33 21.77 7.86 35.95
CA SER A 33 21.22 8.41 34.72
C SER A 33 19.83 7.80 34.63
N GLY A 34 18.86 8.53 35.18
CA GLY A 34 17.46 8.27 34.95
C GLY A 34 17.27 8.20 33.45
N ASP A 35 17.16 6.97 32.95
CA ASP A 35 16.56 6.65 31.68
C ASP A 35 15.06 6.93 31.88
N ALA A 36 14.75 8.23 31.99
CA ALA A 36 13.40 8.71 31.84
C ALA A 36 12.95 8.14 30.50
N PRO A 37 11.82 7.39 30.45
CA PRO A 37 11.39 6.79 29.21
C PRO A 37 11.29 7.91 28.21
N ASP A 38 12.16 7.83 27.21
CA ASP A 38 12.27 8.74 26.09
C ASP A 38 10.84 8.90 25.59
N ARG A 39 10.22 10.03 25.98
CA ARG A 39 8.88 10.38 25.53
C ARG A 39 9.08 10.78 24.09
N GLN A 40 9.27 9.78 23.23
CA GLN A 40 9.39 9.91 21.80
C GLN A 40 8.10 10.56 21.35
N SER A 41 8.20 11.89 21.28
CA SER A 41 7.21 12.78 20.74
C SER A 41 6.92 12.28 19.34
N MET A 42 5.77 11.63 19.19
CA MET A 42 5.20 11.26 17.90
C MET A 42 5.40 12.42 16.93
N GLY A 43 6.13 12.21 15.84
CA GLY A 43 6.21 13.20 14.77
C GLY A 43 4.78 13.59 14.34
N PRO A 44 4.35 14.86 14.47
CA PRO A 44 2.99 15.32 14.15
C PRO A 44 2.48 14.83 12.78
N THR A 45 3.40 14.64 11.84
CA THR A 45 3.16 14.27 10.45
C THR A 45 2.41 12.94 10.24
N ARG A 46 2.59 11.91 11.10
CA ARG A 46 1.95 10.59 10.89
C ARG A 46 0.45 10.63 11.19
N LYS A 47 0.08 11.21 12.34
CA LYS A 47 -1.33 11.38 12.74
C LYS A 47 -2.07 12.31 11.79
N VAL A 48 -1.42 13.41 11.37
CA VAL A 48 -1.97 14.32 10.37
C VAL A 48 -2.24 13.58 9.07
N ARG A 49 -1.32 12.73 8.59
CA ARG A 49 -1.54 11.95 7.36
C ARG A 49 -2.69 10.95 7.46
N GLU A 50 -2.77 10.18 8.54
CA GLU A 50 -3.90 9.24 8.74
C GLU A 50 -5.23 9.98 8.81
N LEU A 51 -5.26 11.13 9.49
CA LEU A 51 -6.43 11.98 9.55
C LEU A 51 -6.78 12.58 8.18
N THR A 52 -5.80 13.02 7.40
CA THR A 52 -6.03 13.51 6.03
C THR A 52 -6.63 12.40 5.16
N VAL A 53 -6.12 11.18 5.22
CA VAL A 53 -6.65 10.04 4.44
C VAL A 53 -8.07 9.70 4.87
N ALA A 54 -8.33 9.62 6.18
CA ALA A 54 -9.67 9.37 6.70
C ALA A 54 -10.65 10.49 6.30
N ALA A 55 -10.23 11.76 6.39
CA ALA A 55 -11.04 12.92 6.02
C ALA A 55 -11.35 12.93 4.51
N VAL A 56 -10.36 12.67 3.66
CA VAL A 56 -10.56 12.58 2.20
C VAL A 56 -11.48 11.41 1.85
N GLY A 57 -11.29 10.24 2.46
CA GLY A 57 -12.15 9.08 2.26
C GLY A 57 -13.60 9.34 2.68
N LEU A 58 -13.80 9.97 3.83
CA LEU A 58 -15.12 10.34 4.34
C LEU A 58 -15.80 11.38 3.42
N ALA A 59 -15.08 12.44 3.06
CA ALA A 59 -15.60 13.49 2.19
C ALA A 59 -15.96 12.92 0.80
N GLY A 60 -15.09 12.09 0.22
CA GLY A 60 -15.33 11.43 -1.06
C GLY A 60 -16.52 10.47 -1.00
N GLY A 61 -16.61 9.65 0.04
CA GLY A 61 -17.74 8.73 0.25
C GLY A 61 -19.07 9.47 0.38
N LEU A 62 -19.12 10.53 1.19
CA LEU A 62 -20.30 11.38 1.34
C LEU A 62 -20.68 12.08 0.03
N ALA A 63 -19.70 12.62 -0.69
CA ALA A 63 -19.93 13.24 -1.99
C ALA A 63 -20.54 12.25 -2.99
N LEU A 64 -20.05 11.01 -3.02
CA LEU A 64 -20.63 9.94 -3.86
C LEU A 64 -22.07 9.61 -3.48
N LEU A 65 -22.39 9.55 -2.18
CA LEU A 65 -23.75 9.31 -1.72
C LEU A 65 -24.70 10.45 -2.12
N VAL A 66 -24.26 11.70 -1.97
CA VAL A 66 -25.05 12.87 -2.34
C VAL A 66 -25.22 12.96 -3.86
N LEU A 67 -24.15 12.84 -4.65
CA LEU A 67 -24.24 12.87 -6.11
C LEU A 67 -25.05 11.68 -6.65
N GLY A 68 -24.82 10.48 -6.13
CA GLY A 68 -25.57 9.27 -6.52
C GLY A 68 -27.07 9.40 -6.22
N GLY A 69 -27.42 10.04 -5.10
CA GLY A 69 -28.80 10.34 -4.72
C GLY A 69 -29.50 11.37 -5.62
N ASN A 70 -28.75 12.12 -6.44
CA ASN A 70 -29.28 13.13 -7.36
C ASN A 70 -29.40 12.64 -8.82
N ILE A 71 -29.07 11.38 -9.11
CA ILE A 71 -29.23 10.83 -10.47
C ILE A 71 -30.73 10.72 -10.76
N GLU A 72 -31.29 11.57 -11.63
CA GLU A 72 -32.67 11.46 -12.12
C GLU A 72 -32.82 10.23 -13.02
N LEU A 73 -33.60 9.22 -12.59
CA LEU A 73 -33.89 8.06 -13.41
C LEU A 73 -34.87 8.45 -14.53
N ARG A 74 -34.36 8.73 -15.72
CA ARG A 74 -35.20 8.98 -16.92
C ARG A 74 -35.69 7.70 -17.59
N VAL A 75 -35.09 6.55 -17.29
CA VAL A 75 -35.47 5.25 -17.88
C VAL A 75 -35.32 4.16 -16.82
N ASN A 76 -36.43 3.59 -16.36
CA ASN A 76 -36.43 2.48 -15.40
C ASN A 76 -36.42 1.16 -16.18
N VAL A 77 -35.24 0.70 -16.58
CA VAL A 77 -35.05 -0.46 -17.46
C VAL A 77 -35.03 -1.77 -16.67
N GLY A 78 -35.98 -1.99 -15.75
CA GLY A 78 -36.26 -3.28 -15.10
C GLY A 78 -35.09 -4.05 -14.45
N GLY A 79 -33.92 -3.44 -14.28
CA GLY A 79 -32.67 -4.03 -13.81
C GLY A 79 -32.16 -3.38 -12.53
N ILE A 80 -30.90 -3.68 -12.16
CA ILE A 80 -30.25 -3.06 -10.99
C ILE A 80 -30.26 -1.53 -11.14
N ASP A 81 -30.82 -0.84 -10.14
CA ASP A 81 -30.94 0.63 -10.12
C ASP A 81 -29.55 1.28 -10.35
N PRO A 82 -29.39 2.20 -11.31
CA PRO A 82 -28.14 2.91 -11.55
C PRO A 82 -27.56 3.58 -10.29
N ARG A 83 -28.40 3.90 -9.30
CA ARG A 83 -28.02 4.50 -8.01
C ARG A 83 -27.41 3.50 -7.03
N TRP A 84 -27.68 2.20 -7.18
CA TRP A 84 -27.25 1.17 -6.24
C TRP A 84 -25.72 1.07 -6.17
N TRP A 85 -25.04 1.09 -7.31
CA TRP A 85 -23.58 1.03 -7.36
C TRP A 85 -22.88 2.23 -6.69
N PRO A 86 -23.24 3.49 -7.00
CA PRO A 86 -22.76 4.67 -6.28
C PRO A 86 -23.02 4.60 -4.76
N GLN A 87 -24.18 4.09 -4.35
CA GLN A 87 -24.53 3.94 -2.93
C GLN A 87 -23.62 2.92 -2.23
N VAL A 88 -23.38 1.76 -2.84
CA VAL A 88 -22.48 0.73 -2.30
C VAL A 88 -21.05 1.24 -2.20
N LEU A 89 -20.56 1.95 -3.22
CA LEU A 89 -19.23 2.56 -3.20
C LEU A 89 -19.11 3.66 -2.14
N GLY A 90 -20.10 4.54 -2.04
CA GLY A 90 -20.13 5.59 -1.02
C GLY A 90 -20.18 5.01 0.40
N ALA A 91 -21.05 4.02 0.64
CA ALA A 91 -21.18 3.37 1.94
C ALA A 91 -19.91 2.63 2.34
N SER A 92 -19.30 1.86 1.43
CA SER A 92 -18.02 1.18 1.70
C SER A 92 -16.88 2.16 1.98
N ALA A 93 -16.79 3.27 1.24
CA ALA A 93 -15.80 4.32 1.50
C ALA A 93 -15.98 4.94 2.89
N VAL A 94 -17.23 5.23 3.31
CA VAL A 94 -17.54 5.73 4.66
C VAL A 94 -17.14 4.71 5.73
N VAL A 95 -17.50 3.44 5.57
CA VAL A 95 -17.14 2.37 6.52
C VAL A 95 -15.62 2.26 6.66
N LEU A 96 -14.88 2.28 5.55
CA LEU A 96 -13.42 2.25 5.57
C LEU A 96 -12.83 3.49 6.23
N ALA A 97 -13.37 4.68 5.97
CA ALA A 97 -12.92 5.92 6.59
C ALA A 97 -13.12 5.91 8.11
N VAL A 98 -14.28 5.43 8.57
CA VAL A 98 -14.58 5.25 10.01
C VAL A 98 -13.65 4.22 10.63
N ALA A 99 -13.40 3.09 9.95
CA ALA A 99 -12.47 2.07 10.43
C ALA A 99 -11.04 2.61 10.56
N LEU A 100 -10.57 3.40 9.59
CA LEU A 100 -9.26 4.07 9.63
C LEU A 100 -9.20 5.08 10.78
N PHE A 101 -10.25 5.88 10.97
CA PHE A 101 -10.33 6.83 12.07
C PHE A 101 -10.29 6.15 13.44
N ALA A 102 -11.07 5.08 13.61
CA ALA A 102 -11.06 4.27 14.83
C ALA A 102 -9.69 3.62 15.06
N GLN A 103 -9.02 3.16 13.99
CA GLN A 103 -7.67 2.62 14.07
C GLN A 103 -6.65 3.66 14.54
N THR A 104 -6.74 4.91 14.07
CA THR A 104 -5.89 6.03 14.55
C THR A 104 -6.10 6.33 16.04
N LEU A 105 -7.31 6.13 16.55
CA LEU A 105 -7.64 6.37 17.96
C LEU A 105 -7.22 5.21 18.88
N THR A 106 -7.31 3.97 18.40
CA THR A 106 -7.12 2.76 19.21
C THR A 106 -5.72 2.16 19.13
N ARG A 107 -4.98 2.36 18.02
CA ARG A 107 -3.61 1.85 17.93
C ARG A 107 -2.65 2.78 18.65
N PRO A 108 -1.91 2.30 19.68
CA PRO A 108 -0.72 3.01 20.12
C PRO A 108 0.23 3.12 18.92
N VAL A 109 0.89 4.27 18.76
CA VAL A 109 1.88 4.50 17.71
C VAL A 109 3.07 3.58 17.97
N ARG A 110 2.94 2.31 17.61
CA ARG A 110 4.08 1.46 17.34
C ARG A 110 4.66 1.97 16.02
N GLU A 111 5.96 2.19 16.00
CA GLU A 111 6.74 2.08 14.77
C GLU A 111 6.58 0.66 14.24
N SER A 112 5.43 0.39 13.62
CA SER A 112 5.35 -0.67 12.63
C SER A 112 6.44 -0.32 11.62
N GLY A 113 7.39 -1.24 11.38
CA GLY A 113 8.39 -1.16 10.31
C GLY A 113 7.78 -1.17 8.91
N ASN A 114 6.62 -0.53 8.74
CA ASN A 114 6.07 -0.13 7.48
C ASN A 114 7.04 0.88 6.86
N GLU A 115 7.43 0.58 5.62
CA GLU A 115 8.16 1.49 4.75
C GLU A 115 7.57 2.90 4.88
N PRO A 116 8.37 3.93 5.18
CA PRO A 116 7.88 5.30 5.26
C PRO A 116 7.19 5.62 3.93
N ALA A 117 5.94 6.12 4.01
CA ALA A 117 5.14 6.45 2.83
C ALA A 117 5.98 7.33 1.88
N SER A 118 6.46 6.71 0.80
CA SER A 118 7.41 7.37 -0.09
C SER A 118 6.66 8.40 -0.93
N ARG A 119 7.31 9.53 -1.22
CA ARG A 119 6.75 10.52 -2.17
C ARG A 119 6.39 9.85 -3.50
N ALA A 120 7.17 8.85 -3.94
CA ALA A 120 6.88 8.06 -5.13
C ALA A 120 5.55 7.29 -5.04
N GLY A 121 5.22 6.72 -3.87
CA GLY A 121 3.92 6.06 -3.66
C GLY A 121 2.75 7.03 -3.75
N ALA A 122 2.85 8.21 -3.13
CA ALA A 122 1.82 9.24 -3.20
C ALA A 122 1.62 9.76 -4.64
N VAL A 123 2.71 10.01 -5.37
CA VAL A 123 2.66 10.41 -6.78
C VAL A 123 1.97 9.34 -7.63
N ARG A 124 2.26 8.05 -7.41
CA ARG A 124 1.60 6.96 -8.13
C ARG A 124 0.09 6.93 -7.86
N VAL A 125 -0.34 7.10 -6.60
CA VAL A 125 -1.77 7.15 -6.27
C VAL A 125 -2.47 8.30 -6.98
N VAL A 126 -1.89 9.52 -6.91
CA VAL A 126 -2.46 10.69 -7.58
C VAL A 126 -2.49 10.51 -9.10
N ALA A 127 -1.43 9.96 -9.69
CA ALA A 127 -1.37 9.67 -11.12
C ALA A 127 -2.41 8.62 -11.54
N SER A 128 -2.61 7.55 -10.76
CA SER A 128 -3.66 6.56 -11.01
C SER A 128 -5.04 7.20 -10.96
N LEU A 129 -5.30 8.08 -9.99
CA LEU A 129 -6.57 8.79 -9.88
C LEU A 129 -6.82 9.71 -11.08
N ALA A 130 -5.77 10.43 -11.52
CA ALA A 130 -5.83 11.29 -12.70
C ALA A 130 -6.08 10.48 -13.99
N LEU A 131 -5.47 9.29 -14.13
CA LEU A 131 -5.71 8.40 -15.27
C LEU A 131 -7.16 7.92 -15.31
N VAL A 132 -7.73 7.51 -14.16
CA VAL A 132 -9.14 7.09 -14.09
C VAL A 132 -10.07 8.25 -14.43
N ALA A 133 -9.83 9.45 -13.89
CA ALA A 133 -10.62 10.64 -14.23
C ALA A 133 -10.51 10.98 -15.74
N GLY A 134 -9.29 10.94 -16.28
CA GLY A 134 -9.05 11.15 -17.71
C GLY A 134 -9.76 10.11 -18.59
N TYR A 135 -9.81 8.85 -18.17
CA TYR A 135 -10.56 7.79 -18.84
C TYR A 135 -12.07 8.12 -18.91
N VAL A 136 -12.67 8.56 -17.79
CA VAL A 136 -14.11 8.91 -17.75
C VAL A 136 -14.44 10.02 -18.75
N VAL A 137 -13.57 11.02 -18.88
CA VAL A 137 -13.73 12.11 -19.85
C VAL A 137 -13.49 11.61 -21.28
N ALA A 138 -12.43 10.84 -21.51
CA ALA A 138 -12.08 10.33 -22.84
C ALA A 138 -13.16 9.42 -23.42
N TRP A 139 -13.82 8.63 -22.56
CA TRP A 139 -14.89 7.71 -22.97
C TRP A 139 -16.12 8.44 -23.54
N GLN A 140 -16.32 9.74 -23.25
CA GLN A 140 -17.39 10.53 -23.89
C GLN A 140 -17.15 10.79 -25.38
N HIS A 141 -15.92 10.59 -25.86
CA HIS A 141 -15.50 10.95 -27.22
C HIS A 141 -14.93 9.77 -28.01
N VAL A 142 -14.54 8.69 -27.33
CA VAL A 142 -13.81 7.56 -27.92
C VAL A 142 -14.47 6.25 -27.52
N ASP A 143 -14.41 5.27 -28.42
CA ASP A 143 -14.92 3.91 -28.19
C ASP A 143 -14.37 3.30 -26.89
N PHE A 144 -15.27 2.64 -26.15
CA PHE A 144 -14.98 1.99 -24.87
C PHE A 144 -13.72 1.12 -24.91
N ARG A 145 -13.53 0.36 -25.99
CA ARG A 145 -12.43 -0.62 -26.12
C ARG A 145 -11.09 0.10 -26.18
N ILE A 146 -11.01 1.18 -26.96
CA ILE A 146 -9.78 1.95 -27.15
C ILE A 146 -9.42 2.66 -25.84
N CYS A 147 -10.40 3.31 -25.20
CA CYS A 147 -10.20 3.98 -23.92
C CYS A 147 -9.74 3.03 -22.81
N THR A 148 -10.36 1.85 -22.71
CA THR A 148 -10.05 0.88 -21.66
C THR A 148 -8.68 0.26 -21.84
N VAL A 149 -8.32 -0.13 -23.07
CA VAL A 149 -6.98 -0.65 -23.37
C VAL A 149 -5.92 0.41 -23.05
N ALA A 150 -6.14 1.66 -23.47
CA ALA A 150 -5.21 2.77 -23.18
C ALA A 150 -5.05 3.01 -21.67
N LEU A 151 -6.13 2.99 -20.90
CA LEU A 151 -6.10 3.12 -19.44
C LEU A 151 -5.28 2.00 -18.79
N LEU A 152 -5.53 0.74 -19.17
CA LEU A 152 -4.86 -0.41 -18.59
C LEU A 152 -3.36 -0.42 -18.92
N ILE A 153 -2.98 -0.01 -20.14
CA ILE A 153 -1.58 0.20 -20.51
C ILE A 153 -0.95 1.29 -19.66
N ALA A 154 -1.60 2.45 -19.54
CA ALA A 154 -1.08 3.57 -18.77
C ALA A 154 -0.85 3.19 -17.29
N LEU A 155 -1.78 2.45 -16.69
CA LEU A 155 -1.64 1.91 -15.33
C LEU A 155 -0.49 0.90 -15.26
N ALA A 156 -0.41 -0.06 -16.19
CA ALA A 156 0.66 -1.04 -16.23
C ALA A 156 2.05 -0.36 -16.28
N VAL A 157 2.21 0.67 -17.13
CA VAL A 157 3.44 1.47 -17.21
C VAL A 157 3.70 2.22 -15.90
N LEU A 158 2.68 2.85 -15.30
CA LEU A 158 2.80 3.62 -14.05
C LEU A 158 3.27 2.76 -12.87
N TYR A 159 2.80 1.50 -12.81
CA TYR A 159 3.23 0.53 -11.80
C TYR A 159 4.52 -0.21 -12.18
N GLY A 160 5.11 0.09 -13.33
CA GLY A 160 6.40 -0.45 -13.77
C GLY A 160 6.31 -1.87 -14.32
N ALA A 161 5.14 -2.33 -14.76
CA ALA A 161 5.02 -3.58 -15.48
C ALA A 161 5.72 -3.48 -16.84
N ARG A 162 6.76 -4.31 -17.03
CA ARG A 162 7.62 -4.29 -18.22
C ARG A 162 7.55 -5.67 -18.88
N GLY A 163 6.53 -5.89 -19.69
CA GLY A 163 6.39 -7.14 -20.45
C GLY A 163 5.20 -7.11 -21.39
N ILE A 164 5.32 -7.73 -22.57
CA ILE A 164 4.25 -7.84 -23.57
C ILE A 164 2.97 -8.43 -22.96
N VAL A 165 3.11 -9.37 -22.01
CA VAL A 165 1.96 -9.96 -21.32
C VAL A 165 1.21 -8.90 -20.52
N ALA A 166 1.91 -8.05 -19.77
CA ALA A 166 1.28 -7.01 -18.96
C ALA A 166 0.81 -5.80 -19.77
N LEU A 167 1.49 -5.49 -20.89
CA LEU A 167 1.23 -4.31 -21.72
C LEU A 167 0.26 -4.57 -22.88
N VAL A 168 0.04 -5.83 -23.28
CA VAL A 168 -0.79 -6.16 -24.44
C VAL A 168 -1.80 -7.25 -24.09
N ILE A 169 -1.34 -8.40 -23.63
CA ILE A 169 -2.24 -9.54 -23.37
C ILE A 169 -3.24 -9.20 -22.27
N TYR A 170 -2.78 -8.65 -21.15
CA TYR A 170 -3.65 -8.29 -20.03
C TYR A 170 -4.70 -7.24 -20.41
N PRO A 171 -4.34 -6.07 -20.99
CA PRO A 171 -5.32 -5.07 -21.42
C PRO A 171 -6.35 -5.61 -22.41
N VAL A 172 -5.90 -6.34 -23.43
CA VAL A 172 -6.78 -6.86 -24.48
C VAL A 172 -7.69 -7.96 -23.93
N ALA A 173 -7.17 -8.89 -23.12
CA ALA A 173 -7.95 -9.96 -22.54
C ALA A 173 -9.02 -9.44 -21.57
N VAL A 174 -8.65 -8.50 -20.69
CA VAL A 174 -9.60 -7.90 -19.73
C VAL A 174 -10.67 -7.10 -20.47
N THR A 175 -10.27 -6.26 -21.44
CA THR A 175 -11.23 -5.46 -22.23
C THR A 175 -12.16 -6.37 -23.03
N GLY A 176 -11.61 -7.41 -23.68
CA GLY A 176 -12.39 -8.39 -24.43
C GLY A 176 -13.36 -9.17 -23.55
N LEU A 177 -12.92 -9.61 -22.36
CA LEU A 177 -13.78 -10.30 -21.39
C LEU A 177 -14.95 -9.41 -20.95
N ILE A 178 -14.67 -8.15 -20.61
CA ILE A 178 -15.72 -7.19 -20.23
C ILE A 178 -16.67 -6.97 -21.40
N TYR A 179 -16.13 -6.73 -22.60
CA TYR A 179 -16.94 -6.54 -23.80
C TYR A 179 -17.89 -7.73 -24.04
N VAL A 180 -17.37 -8.95 -23.99
CA VAL A 180 -18.17 -10.18 -24.15
C VAL A 180 -19.24 -10.28 -23.06
N LEU A 181 -18.91 -9.94 -21.81
CA LEU A 181 -19.87 -10.00 -20.71
C LEU A 181 -21.06 -9.04 -20.92
N PHE A 182 -20.79 -7.84 -21.42
CA PHE A 182 -21.83 -6.86 -21.72
C PHE A 182 -22.61 -7.17 -22.99
N ASP A 183 -21.92 -7.56 -24.06
CA ASP A 183 -22.53 -7.86 -25.36
C ASP A 183 -23.38 -9.15 -25.28
N VAL A 184 -22.79 -10.24 -24.79
CA VAL A 184 -23.45 -11.56 -24.73
C VAL A 184 -24.33 -11.68 -23.49
N GLY A 185 -23.87 -11.18 -22.34
CA GLY A 185 -24.59 -11.32 -21.07
C GLY A 185 -25.73 -10.33 -20.89
N LEU A 186 -25.55 -9.07 -21.31
CA LEU A 186 -26.52 -8.00 -21.07
C LEU A 186 -27.22 -7.50 -22.35
N ARG A 187 -26.75 -7.88 -23.56
CA ARG A 187 -27.26 -7.40 -24.86
C ARG A 187 -27.35 -5.88 -24.95
N VAL A 188 -26.43 -5.18 -24.31
CA VAL A 188 -26.33 -3.72 -24.39
C VAL A 188 -25.21 -3.38 -25.36
N PRO A 189 -25.48 -2.64 -26.45
CA PRO A 189 -24.43 -2.13 -27.31
C PRO A 189 -23.58 -1.13 -26.52
N LEU A 190 -22.29 -1.45 -26.36
CA LEU A 190 -21.27 -0.64 -25.69
C LEU A 190 -20.64 0.38 -26.64
#